data_AF-A0A376KYB5-F1
#
_entry.id   AF-A0A376KYB5-F1
#
_cell.length_a   1.000
_cell.length_b   1.000
_cell.length_c   1.000
_cell.angle_alpha   90.00
_cell.angle_beta   90.00
_cell.angle_gamma   90.00
#
_symmetry.space_group_name_H-M   'P 1'
#
loop_
_entity.id
_entity.type
_entity.pdbx_description
1 polymer ?
#
loop_
_entity_poly.entity_id
_entity_poly.type
_entity_poly.pdbx_seq_one_letter_code
_entity_poly.pdbx_strand_id
1 'polypeptide(L)'
;MGFRRRVRMFSVDPATHLAREIHFRPELFKYNDAGVDTKQLEGQSDLGFAGFRVFKAPELARRDVVSFLGASYFRAVDDTYQYGLSARGLAIDTYTDSKEEFPRLYRLLV
;
A
#
# COMPACT_ATOMS: atom_id res chain seq x y z
N MET A 1 6.96 -0.26 -16.21
CA MET A 1 5.86 0.55 -15.62
C MET A 1 5.85 0.26 -14.11
N GLY A 2 5.78 1.25 -13.22
CA GLY A 2 6.00 1.04 -11.77
C GLY A 2 5.28 2.06 -10.88
N PHE A 3 5.27 1.83 -9.57
CA PHE A 3 4.59 2.66 -8.59
C PHE A 3 5.38 3.93 -8.26
N ARG A 4 5.20 4.98 -9.05
CA ARG A 4 5.93 6.25 -8.94
C ARG A 4 5.39 7.23 -7.89
N ARG A 5 4.28 6.90 -7.24
CA ARG A 5 3.59 7.78 -6.31
C ARG A 5 3.42 7.06 -4.97
N ARG A 6 4.03 7.57 -3.92
CA ARG A 6 3.95 7.00 -2.58
C ARG A 6 2.56 7.16 -1.94
N VAL A 7 2.27 6.25 -1.03
CA VAL A 7 1.20 6.33 -0.02
C VAL A 7 1.84 6.74 1.30
N ARG A 8 1.30 7.78 1.95
CA ARG A 8 1.72 8.16 3.30
C ARG A 8 0.94 7.34 4.32
N MET A 9 1.64 6.71 5.25
CA MET A 9 1.04 5.86 6.28
C MET A 9 1.14 6.52 7.64
N PHE A 10 0.10 6.41 8.45
CA PHE A 10 0.05 6.98 9.78
C PHE A 10 -0.50 5.96 10.76
N SER A 11 0.14 5.83 11.92
CA SER A 11 -0.42 5.13 13.08
C SER A 11 -1.21 6.12 13.93
N VAL A 12 -2.41 5.76 14.35
CA VAL A 12 -3.23 6.54 15.28
C VAL A 12 -3.05 6.00 16.69
N ASP A 13 -2.68 6.88 17.62
CA ASP A 13 -2.61 6.54 19.03
C ASP A 13 -4.05 6.42 19.59
N PRO A 14 -4.44 5.27 20.18
CA PRO A 14 -5.82 5.05 20.60
C PRO A 14 -6.22 5.84 21.85
N ALA A 15 -5.27 6.35 22.62
CA ALA A 15 -5.55 7.14 23.83
C ALA A 15 -5.69 8.63 23.51
N THR A 16 -4.83 9.13 22.62
CA THR A 16 -4.76 10.57 22.29
C THR A 16 -5.47 10.92 20.98
N HIS A 17 -5.80 9.92 20.15
CA HIS A 17 -6.33 10.07 18.78
C HIS A 17 -5.45 10.90 17.84
N LEU A 18 -4.16 11.04 18.19
CA LEU A 18 -3.20 11.74 17.35
C LEU A 18 -2.55 10.77 16.35
N ALA A 19 -2.46 11.21 15.09
CA ALA A 19 -1.80 10.47 14.03
C ALA A 19 -0.29 10.79 13.98
N ARG A 20 0.55 9.77 13.86
CA ARG A 20 2.00 9.88 13.66
C ARG A 20 2.39 9.19 12.35
N GLU A 21 3.19 9.86 11.53
CA GLU A 21 3.61 9.30 10.24
C GLU A 21 4.60 8.15 10.44
N ILE A 22 4.37 7.06 9.71
CA ILE A 22 5.30 5.95 9.56
C ILE A 22 6.17 6.28 8.36
N HIS A 23 7.42 6.67 8.62
CA HIS A 23 8.35 7.02 7.56
C HIS A 23 8.86 5.76 6.84
N PHE A 24 8.89 5.83 5.51
CA PHE A 24 9.59 4.84 4.71
C PHE A 24 11.08 4.89 5.01
N ARG A 25 11.67 3.71 5.11
CA ARG A 25 13.09 3.48 5.34
C ARG A 25 13.49 2.27 4.52
N PRO A 26 14.51 2.36 3.65
CA PRO A 26 14.96 1.20 2.86
C PRO A 26 15.21 -0.04 3.72
N GLU A 27 15.67 0.17 4.96
CA GLU A 27 16.02 -0.88 5.92
C GLU A 27 14.81 -1.71 6.40
N LEU A 28 13.58 -1.29 6.09
CA LEU A 28 12.37 -2.06 6.37
C LEU A 28 12.21 -3.27 5.44
N PHE A 29 13.01 -3.36 4.37
CA PHE A 29 12.88 -4.37 3.33
C PHE A 29 14.16 -5.20 3.21
N LYS A 30 13.98 -6.49 2.89
CA LYS A 30 15.08 -7.37 2.44
C LYS A 30 15.04 -7.43 0.92
N TYR A 31 16.03 -6.84 0.27
CA TYR A 31 16.07 -6.72 -1.19
C TYR A 31 16.54 -8.01 -1.87
N ASN A 32 17.37 -8.84 -1.22
CA ASN A 32 17.85 -10.14 -1.72
C ASN A 32 18.17 -10.11 -3.24
N ASP A 33 17.68 -11.08 -4.01
CA ASP A 33 17.91 -11.20 -5.45
C ASP A 33 16.94 -10.35 -6.31
N ALA A 34 16.34 -9.30 -5.75
CA ALA A 34 15.41 -8.44 -6.49
C ALA A 34 16.09 -7.57 -7.57
N GLY A 35 17.42 -7.68 -7.73
CA GLY A 35 18.19 -6.88 -8.70
C GLY A 35 18.22 -5.39 -8.36
N VAL A 36 17.95 -5.02 -7.10
CA VAL A 36 17.98 -3.64 -6.63
C VAL A 36 19.39 -3.32 -6.12
N ASP A 37 20.08 -2.39 -6.77
CA ASP A 37 21.29 -1.79 -6.20
C ASP A 37 20.90 -0.88 -5.03
N THR A 38 21.13 -1.32 -3.79
CA THR A 38 20.70 -0.59 -2.59
C THR A 38 21.45 0.74 -2.40
N LYS A 39 22.64 0.91 -3.01
CA LYS A 39 23.39 2.17 -2.95
C LYS A 39 22.61 3.32 -3.59
N GLN A 40 21.78 3.03 -4.59
CA GLN A 40 20.96 4.05 -5.25
C GLN A 40 19.85 4.62 -4.34
N LEU A 41 19.54 3.93 -3.24
CA LEU A 41 18.53 4.32 -2.27
C LEU A 41 19.10 5.24 -1.17
N GLU A 42 20.43 5.24 -0.99
CA GLU A 42 21.10 6.07 0.00
C GLU A 42 20.91 7.56 -0.32
N GLY A 43 20.55 8.36 0.68
CA GLY A 43 20.35 9.80 0.53
C GLY A 43 19.09 10.21 -0.24
N GLN A 44 18.29 9.27 -0.74
CA GLN A 44 17.02 9.58 -1.40
C GLN A 44 15.96 9.98 -0.37
N SER A 45 15.39 11.18 -0.54
CA SER A 45 14.41 11.75 0.40
C SER A 45 12.95 11.60 -0.05
N ASP A 46 12.72 11.19 -1.30
CA ASP A 46 11.39 11.12 -1.91
C ASP A 46 10.79 9.70 -1.96
N LEU A 47 11.55 8.69 -1.52
CA LEU A 47 11.12 7.30 -1.41
C LEU A 47 9.90 7.17 -0.47
N GLY A 48 9.09 6.15 -0.72
CA GLY A 48 7.88 5.91 0.06
C GLY A 48 7.26 4.55 -0.21
N PHE A 49 6.30 4.18 0.64
CA PHE A 49 5.53 2.96 0.45
C PHE A 49 4.69 3.04 -0.83
N ALA A 50 4.75 2.00 -1.66
CA ALA A 50 3.90 1.88 -2.84
C ALA A 50 2.44 1.51 -2.49
N GLY A 51 2.26 0.82 -1.36
CA GLY A 51 1.01 0.27 -0.87
C GLY A 51 1.25 -0.45 0.47
N PHE A 52 0.24 -1.18 0.94
CA PHE A 52 0.32 -1.92 2.20
C PHE A 52 -0.53 -3.19 2.17
N ARG A 53 -0.24 -4.10 3.09
CA ARG A 53 -1.03 -5.31 3.37
C ARG A 53 -1.27 -5.40 4.86
N VAL A 54 -2.42 -5.95 5.25
CA VAL A 54 -2.79 -6.14 6.65
C VAL A 54 -2.76 -7.62 6.97
N PHE A 55 -2.16 -7.96 8.10
CA PHE A 55 -2.15 -9.30 8.67
C PHE A 55 -3.07 -9.34 9.88
N LYS A 56 -3.73 -10.48 10.09
CA LYS A 56 -4.60 -10.68 11.25
C LYS A 56 -3.82 -11.38 12.36
N ALA A 57 -3.78 -10.78 13.54
CA ALA A 57 -3.24 -11.43 14.73
C ALA A 57 -3.99 -12.74 15.04
N PRO A 58 -3.31 -13.78 15.54
CA PRO A 58 -1.90 -13.79 15.99
C PRO A 58 -0.87 -14.07 14.87
N GLU A 59 -1.28 -14.41 13.65
CA GLU A 59 -0.36 -14.76 12.56
C GLU A 59 0.10 -13.52 11.78
N LEU A 60 1.10 -12.82 12.31
CA LEU A 60 1.53 -11.50 11.80
C LEU A 60 2.35 -11.50 10.49
N ALA A 61 2.65 -12.66 9.91
CA ALA A 61 3.48 -12.74 8.71
C ALA A 61 3.12 -13.89 7.74
N ARG A 62 2.20 -14.79 8.10
CA ARG A 62 1.93 -15.99 7.32
C ARG A 62 0.87 -15.76 6.25
N ARG A 63 -0.24 -15.11 6.62
CA ARG A 63 -1.39 -14.86 5.73
C ARG A 63 -1.93 -13.46 5.96
N ASP A 64 -1.93 -12.65 4.90
CA ASP A 64 -2.60 -11.35 4.90
C ASP A 64 -4.10 -11.52 4.63
N VAL A 65 -4.86 -10.48 4.99
CA VAL A 65 -6.32 -10.45 4.83
C VAL A 65 -6.81 -9.40 3.84
N VAL A 66 -6.00 -8.35 3.62
CA VAL A 66 -6.26 -7.30 2.62
C VAL A 66 -4.96 -6.68 2.13
N SER A 67 -4.90 -6.31 0.85
CA SER A 67 -3.80 -5.58 0.24
C SER A 67 -4.30 -4.43 -0.61
N PHE A 68 -3.68 -3.26 -0.44
CA PHE A 68 -3.91 -2.03 -1.20
C PHE A 68 -2.67 -1.72 -2.03
N LEU A 69 -2.83 -1.61 -3.35
CA LEU A 69 -1.73 -1.29 -4.27
C LEU A 69 -2.27 -0.79 -5.61
N GLY A 70 -1.84 0.41 -6.01
CA GLY A 70 -2.21 1.02 -7.29
C GLY A 70 -3.60 1.71 -7.27
N ALA A 71 -3.63 2.98 -7.67
CA ALA A 71 -4.82 3.83 -7.63
C ALA A 71 -5.60 3.65 -6.30
N SER A 72 -6.90 3.38 -6.34
CA SER A 72 -7.75 3.07 -5.18
C SER A 72 -8.10 1.58 -5.10
N TYR A 73 -7.34 0.72 -5.79
CA TYR A 73 -7.59 -0.71 -5.83
C TYR A 73 -7.14 -1.41 -4.54
N PHE A 74 -7.89 -2.44 -4.17
CA PHE A 74 -7.52 -3.37 -3.13
C PHE A 74 -8.06 -4.77 -3.42
N ARG A 75 -7.46 -5.77 -2.77
CA ARG A 75 -7.95 -7.15 -2.74
C ARG A 75 -8.09 -7.59 -1.30
N ALA A 76 -9.15 -8.31 -1.00
CA ALA A 76 -9.35 -8.98 0.27
C ALA A 76 -9.50 -10.49 0.02
N VAL A 77 -9.35 -11.27 1.08
CA VAL A 77 -9.50 -12.73 1.06
C VAL A 77 -10.65 -13.16 1.97
N ASP A 78 -11.18 -14.35 1.72
CA ASP A 78 -12.09 -15.05 2.61
C ASP A 78 -11.33 -16.08 3.48
N ASP A 79 -12.04 -17.07 4.02
CA ASP A 79 -11.46 -18.13 4.86
C ASP A 79 -10.49 -19.07 4.11
N THR A 80 -10.48 -19.03 2.77
CA THR A 80 -9.51 -19.75 1.94
C THR A 80 -8.16 -19.05 1.87
N TYR A 81 -8.09 -17.76 2.25
CA TYR A 81 -6.91 -16.90 2.12
C TYR A 81 -6.41 -16.70 0.68
N GLN A 82 -7.23 -17.04 -0.31
CA GLN A 82 -6.91 -16.81 -1.71
C GLN A 82 -7.36 -15.42 -2.15
N TYR A 83 -6.48 -14.69 -2.84
CA TYR A 83 -6.89 -13.44 -3.48
C TYR A 83 -7.85 -13.72 -4.63
N GLY A 84 -9.05 -13.16 -4.52
CA GLY A 84 -10.04 -13.15 -5.60
C GLY A 84 -9.96 -11.87 -6.45
N LEU A 85 -11.15 -11.35 -6.81
CA LEU A 85 -11.29 -10.13 -7.57
C LEU A 85 -10.74 -8.90 -6.82
N SER A 86 -10.30 -7.90 -7.58
CA SER A 86 -10.02 -6.58 -7.03
C SER A 86 -11.31 -5.78 -6.86
N ALA A 87 -11.35 -4.97 -5.81
CA ALA A 87 -12.28 -3.86 -5.65
C ALA A 87 -11.53 -2.54 -5.81
N ARG A 88 -12.27 -1.43 -5.96
CA ARG A 88 -11.74 -0.06 -5.99
C ARG A 88 -12.60 0.88 -5.16
N GLY A 89 -11.97 1.85 -4.51
CA GLY A 89 -12.66 2.82 -3.66
C GLY A 89 -13.55 3.80 -4.43
N LEU A 90 -13.19 4.11 -5.68
CA LEU A 90 -13.98 4.98 -6.55
C LEU A 90 -13.73 4.66 -8.03
N ALA A 91 -14.79 4.76 -8.82
CA ALA A 91 -14.79 4.66 -10.28
C ALA A 91 -15.36 5.95 -10.84
N ILE A 92 -14.68 6.56 -11.81
CA ILE A 92 -15.13 7.78 -12.48
C ILE A 92 -14.98 7.55 -13.98
N ASP A 93 -16.06 7.81 -14.72
CA ASP A 93 -16.06 7.71 -16.19
C ASP A 93 -15.61 6.34 -16.72
N THR A 94 -15.92 5.26 -15.98
CA THR A 94 -15.69 3.90 -16.48
C THR A 94 -16.70 3.58 -17.57
N TYR A 95 -16.20 3.14 -18.72
CA TYR A 95 -17.02 2.72 -19.87
C TYR A 95 -17.94 3.83 -20.40
N THR A 96 -17.44 5.05 -20.43
CA THR A 96 -18.06 6.22 -21.07
C THR A 96 -17.27 6.62 -22.33
N ASP A 97 -17.76 7.62 -23.05
CA ASP A 97 -17.04 8.23 -24.18
C ASP A 97 -15.92 9.20 -23.72
N SER A 98 -15.86 9.52 -22.42
CA SER A 98 -14.80 10.30 -21.78
C SER A 98 -13.64 9.41 -21.32
N LYS A 99 -12.52 10.02 -20.91
CA LYS A 99 -11.37 9.26 -20.38
C LYS A 99 -11.68 8.80 -18.96
N GLU A 100 -11.55 7.50 -18.71
CA GLU A 100 -11.64 6.95 -17.35
C GLU A 100 -10.59 7.60 -16.44
N GLU A 101 -11.04 8.04 -15.26
CA GLU A 101 -10.15 8.54 -14.22
C GLU A 101 -9.93 7.48 -13.15
N PHE A 102 -8.70 7.42 -12.64
CA PHE A 102 -8.29 6.45 -11.62
C PHE A 102 -7.93 7.16 -10.31
N PRO A 103 -8.92 7.47 -9.45
CA PRO A 103 -8.68 8.03 -8.13
C PRO A 103 -7.72 7.16 -7.32
N ARG A 104 -6.85 7.82 -6.54
CA ARG A 104 -5.76 7.14 -5.82
C ARG A 104 -5.86 7.33 -4.31
N LEU A 105 -5.58 6.26 -3.58
CA LEU A 105 -5.27 6.33 -2.16
C LEU A 105 -3.88 6.95 -1.97
N TYR A 106 -3.81 8.12 -1.35
CA TYR A 106 -2.52 8.83 -1.11
C TYR A 106 -2.16 8.94 0.37
N ARG A 107 -3.11 8.71 1.28
CA ARG A 107 -2.92 8.75 2.73
C ARG A 107 -3.78 7.67 3.41
N LEU A 108 -3.21 6.98 4.37
CA LEU A 108 -3.87 5.99 5.22
C LEU A 108 -3.62 6.30 6.70
N LEU A 109 -4.66 6.22 7.51
CA LEU A 109 -4.58 6.24 8.98
C LEU A 109 -5.03 4.86 9.48
N VAL A 110 -4.19 4.19 10.29
CA VAL A 110 -4.46 2.88 10.91
C VAL A 110 -4.24 2.90 12.41
#